data_AF-A0A920RXG4-F1
#
_entry.id   AF-A0A920RXG4-F1
#
_cell.length_a   1.000
_cell.length_b   1.000
_cell.length_c   1.000
_cell.angle_alpha   90.00
_cell.angle_beta   90.00
_cell.angle_gamma   90.00
#
_symmetry.space_group_name_H-M   'P 1'
#
loop_
_entity.id
_entity.type
_entity.pdbx_description
1 polymer ?
#
loop_
_entity_poly.entity_id
_entity_poly.type
_entity_poly.pdbx_seq_one_letter_code
_entity_poly.pdbx_strand_id
1 'polypeptide(L)'
;MDASIMSGIDQDAGAVAAVSRVKNPIKLARYIMEQTDHVMMAGQGAEKIAKQGGLELVDPSYFHSENRLKRVKKQKAKKNSTVGALAIDKWGNITAGTSTGGRSNKLPGRIGDSPIIGAGTWAQNNLCGVSGTGHGEYFIRFNVAREICAEWNI
;
A
#
# COMPACT_ATOMS: atom_id res chain seq x y z
N MET A 1 -7.75 5.09 -1.44
CA MET A 1 -6.44 4.87 -0.81
C MET A 1 -6.06 3.44 -1.06
N ASP A 2 -4.77 3.21 -1.16
CA ASP A 2 -4.21 1.93 -1.59
C ASP A 2 -3.08 1.57 -0.60
N ALA A 3 -2.96 0.31 -0.21
CA ALA A 3 -1.90 -0.15 0.70
C ALA A 3 -1.61 -1.64 0.52
N SER A 4 -0.39 -2.07 0.85
CA SER A 4 -0.06 -3.49 1.00
C SER A 4 0.96 -3.71 2.11
N ILE A 5 1.01 -4.95 2.60
CA ILE A 5 1.96 -5.46 3.57
C ILE A 5 2.39 -6.87 3.14
N MET A 6 3.65 -7.20 3.38
CA MET A 6 4.22 -8.52 3.06
C MET A 6 5.15 -8.98 4.17
N SER A 7 4.97 -10.24 4.58
CA SER A 7 5.83 -11.00 5.47
C SER A 7 6.96 -11.66 4.68
N GLY A 8 8.19 -11.51 5.16
CA GLY A 8 9.35 -12.20 4.58
C GLY A 8 9.50 -13.66 5.02
N ILE A 9 8.70 -14.13 5.99
CA ILE A 9 8.81 -15.47 6.59
C ILE A 9 8.38 -16.55 5.59
N ASP A 10 7.21 -16.35 5.02
CA ASP A 10 6.43 -17.28 4.20
C ASP A 10 5.93 -16.63 2.90
N GLN A 11 6.30 -15.35 2.67
CA GLN A 11 5.82 -14.53 1.56
C GLN A 11 4.31 -14.23 1.61
N ASP A 12 3.66 -14.44 2.75
CA ASP A 12 2.27 -14.03 2.94
C ASP A 12 2.15 -12.52 2.76
N ALA A 13 1.08 -12.11 2.10
CA ALA A 13 0.86 -10.73 1.74
C ALA A 13 -0.62 -10.37 1.75
N GLY A 14 -0.88 -9.11 2.08
CA GLY A 14 -2.21 -8.54 2.01
C GLY A 14 -2.18 -7.16 1.40
N ALA A 15 -3.22 -6.85 0.64
CA ALA A 15 -3.32 -5.63 -0.13
C ALA A 15 -4.76 -5.13 -0.24
N VAL A 16 -4.88 -3.81 -0.27
CA VAL A 16 -6.15 -3.14 -0.54
C VAL A 16 -5.98 -1.99 -1.51
N ALA A 17 -6.91 -1.84 -2.44
CA ALA A 17 -6.93 -0.73 -3.37
C ALA A 17 -8.29 -0.01 -3.44
N ALA A 18 -8.25 1.26 -3.82
CA ALA A 18 -9.42 2.08 -4.11
C ALA A 18 -10.45 2.19 -2.98
N VAL A 19 -10.05 2.05 -1.71
CA VAL A 19 -10.94 2.28 -0.55
C VAL A 19 -11.06 3.76 -0.22
N SER A 20 -12.23 4.22 0.20
CA SER A 20 -12.48 5.64 0.51
C SER A 20 -12.87 5.87 1.97
N ARG A 21 -13.31 4.83 2.68
CA ARG A 21 -13.84 4.95 4.05
C ARG A 21 -12.99 4.29 5.11
N VAL A 22 -12.04 3.44 4.75
CA VAL A 22 -11.20 2.71 5.72
C VAL A 22 -10.19 3.66 6.34
N LYS A 23 -10.27 3.94 7.64
CA LYS A 23 -9.39 4.92 8.33
C LYS A 23 -7.90 4.61 8.16
N ASN A 24 -7.53 3.34 8.25
CA ASN A 24 -6.16 2.87 8.15
C ASN A 24 -6.05 1.73 7.12
N PRO A 25 -5.81 2.04 5.83
CA PRO A 25 -5.72 1.04 4.77
C PRO A 25 -4.70 -0.08 5.05
N ILE A 26 -3.57 0.24 5.68
CA ILE A 26 -2.55 -0.77 6.03
C ILE A 26 -3.06 -1.80 7.06
N LYS A 27 -3.98 -1.43 7.96
CA LYS A 27 -4.61 -2.38 8.89
C LYS A 27 -5.54 -3.34 8.16
N LEU A 28 -6.24 -2.85 7.13
CA LEU A 28 -7.07 -3.70 6.28
C LEU A 28 -6.23 -4.63 5.41
N ALA A 29 -5.12 -4.13 4.84
CA ALA A 29 -4.17 -4.97 4.13
C ALA A 29 -3.67 -6.12 5.04
N ARG A 30 -3.28 -5.81 6.28
CA ARG A 30 -2.91 -6.83 7.28
C ARG A 30 -4.05 -7.79 7.62
N TYR A 31 -5.26 -7.29 7.82
CA TYR A 31 -6.42 -8.13 8.09
C TYR A 31 -6.70 -9.11 6.93
N ILE A 32 -6.60 -8.64 5.68
CA ILE A 32 -6.75 -9.49 4.49
C ILE A 32 -5.70 -10.61 4.49
N MET A 33 -4.44 -10.29 4.77
CA MET A 33 -3.35 -11.27 4.89
C MET A 33 -3.63 -12.32 5.97
N GLU A 34 -4.05 -11.89 7.16
CA GLU A 34 -4.13 -12.79 8.33
C GLU A 34 -5.47 -13.53 8.45
N GLN A 35 -6.54 -13.06 7.82
CA GLN A 35 -7.92 -13.50 8.12
C GLN A 35 -8.72 -13.93 6.88
N THR A 36 -8.10 -13.97 5.69
CA THR A 36 -8.77 -14.37 4.45
C THR A 36 -7.85 -15.22 3.58
N ASP A 37 -8.41 -16.01 2.67
CA ASP A 37 -7.64 -16.78 1.67
C ASP A 37 -7.25 -15.92 0.44
N HIS A 38 -7.20 -14.60 0.59
CA HIS A 38 -7.03 -13.65 -0.50
C HIS A 38 -5.85 -12.73 -0.25
N VAL A 39 -5.11 -12.41 -1.31
CA VAL A 39 -3.99 -11.45 -1.23
C VAL A 39 -4.48 -10.01 -1.39
N MET A 40 -5.44 -9.74 -2.28
CA MET A 40 -5.80 -8.37 -2.66
C MET A 40 -7.31 -8.17 -2.81
N MET A 41 -7.83 -7.12 -2.18
CA MET A 41 -9.22 -6.69 -2.31
C MET A 41 -9.33 -5.24 -2.74
N ALA A 42 -10.42 -4.85 -3.41
CA ALA A 42 -10.59 -3.48 -3.87
C ALA A 42 -12.00 -2.91 -3.65
N GLY A 43 -12.05 -1.58 -3.56
CA GLY A 43 -13.29 -0.80 -3.54
C GLY A 43 -14.28 -1.26 -2.46
N GLN A 44 -15.57 -1.33 -2.83
CA GLN A 44 -16.65 -1.66 -1.90
C GLN A 44 -16.51 -3.06 -1.29
N GLY A 45 -15.95 -4.03 -2.02
CA GLY A 45 -15.70 -5.38 -1.49
C GLY A 45 -14.73 -5.37 -0.32
N ALA A 46 -13.63 -4.60 -0.46
CA ALA A 46 -12.66 -4.42 0.60
C ALA A 46 -13.26 -3.69 1.82
N GLU A 47 -14.15 -2.70 1.61
CA GLU A 47 -14.82 -2.01 2.72
C GLU A 47 -15.83 -2.89 3.47
N LYS A 48 -16.46 -3.85 2.78
CA LYS A 48 -17.30 -4.87 3.43
C LYS A 48 -16.46 -5.77 4.34
N ILE A 49 -15.30 -6.23 3.86
CA ILE A 49 -14.35 -7.00 4.67
C ILE A 49 -13.88 -6.18 5.88
N ALA A 50 -13.57 -4.89 5.67
CA ALA A 50 -13.17 -4.01 6.76
C ALA A 50 -14.25 -3.91 7.84
N LYS A 51 -15.51 -3.78 7.44
CA LYS A 51 -16.65 -3.75 8.36
C LYS A 51 -16.81 -5.08 9.10
N GLN A 52 -16.67 -6.21 8.41
CA GLN A 52 -16.73 -7.55 9.02
C GLN A 52 -15.60 -7.76 10.04
N GLY A 53 -14.40 -7.28 9.75
CA GLY A 53 -13.24 -7.33 10.64
C GLY A 53 -13.23 -6.28 11.75
N GLY A 54 -14.31 -5.50 11.93
CA GLY A 54 -14.40 -4.48 12.99
C GLY A 54 -13.47 -3.29 12.81
N LEU A 55 -12.96 -3.05 11.59
CA LEU A 55 -12.08 -1.92 11.30
C LEU A 55 -12.88 -0.62 11.19
N GLU A 56 -12.32 0.46 11.71
CA GLU A 56 -12.96 1.78 11.74
C GLU A 56 -13.17 2.33 10.31
N LEU A 57 -14.43 2.57 9.98
CA LEU A 57 -14.83 3.29 8.78
C LEU A 57 -15.16 4.73 9.13
N VAL A 58 -14.59 5.66 8.38
CA VAL A 58 -14.79 7.11 8.49
C VAL A 58 -15.51 7.64 7.25
N ASP A 59 -16.12 8.82 7.39
CA ASP A 59 -16.58 9.57 6.24
C ASP A 59 -15.37 10.00 5.38
N PRO A 60 -15.45 9.96 4.04
CA PRO A 60 -14.35 10.39 3.17
C PRO A 60 -13.81 11.81 3.49
N SER A 61 -14.66 12.70 4.03
CA SER A 61 -14.25 14.03 4.52
C SER A 61 -13.12 14.00 5.55
N TYR A 62 -12.97 12.91 6.32
CA TYR A 62 -11.85 12.71 7.25
C TYR A 62 -10.47 12.85 6.59
N PHE A 63 -10.33 12.45 5.32
CA PHE A 63 -9.05 12.52 4.58
C PHE A 63 -8.84 13.86 3.86
N HIS A 64 -9.81 14.77 3.95
CA HIS A 64 -9.75 16.09 3.35
C HIS A 64 -9.38 17.11 4.42
N SER A 65 -8.21 17.75 4.30
CA SER A 65 -7.89 18.95 5.07
C SER A 65 -7.97 20.18 4.18
N GLU A 66 -8.53 21.28 4.70
CA GLU A 66 -8.58 22.56 3.98
C GLU A 66 -7.20 23.02 3.53
N ASN A 67 -6.18 22.77 4.35
CA ASN A 67 -4.79 23.08 4.04
C ASN A 67 -4.25 22.27 2.85
N ARG A 68 -4.69 21.01 2.68
CA ARG A 68 -4.34 20.19 1.50
C ARG A 68 -5.08 20.69 0.26
N LEU A 69 -6.35 21.05 0.38
CA LEU A 69 -7.14 21.62 -0.72
C LEU A 69 -6.53 22.95 -1.23
N LYS A 70 -6.16 23.85 -0.31
CA LYS A 70 -5.48 25.11 -0.63
C LYS A 70 -4.11 24.88 -1.29
N ARG A 71 -3.34 23.87 -0.85
CA ARG A 71 -2.05 23.49 -1.46
C ARG A 71 -2.20 22.89 -2.86
N VAL A 72 -3.19 22.03 -3.10
CA VAL A 72 -3.45 21.47 -4.44
C VAL A 72 -3.87 22.58 -5.42
N LYS A 73 -4.64 23.58 -4.95
CA LYS A 73 -4.99 24.76 -5.76
C LYS A 73 -3.79 25.69 -6.03
N LYS A 74 -2.89 25.89 -5.05
CA LYS A 74 -1.72 26.78 -5.18
C LYS A 74 -0.52 26.14 -5.91
N GLN A 75 -0.31 24.84 -5.79
CA GLN A 75 0.80 24.13 -6.41
C GLN A 75 0.25 23.20 -7.50
N LYS A 76 0.54 23.51 -8.77
CA LYS A 76 0.44 22.55 -9.91
C LYS A 76 1.37 21.33 -9.75
N ALA A 77 2.09 21.22 -8.64
CA ALA A 77 3.04 20.15 -8.38
C ALA A 77 2.30 18.83 -8.09
N LYS A 78 2.53 17.84 -8.95
CA LYS A 78 2.12 16.43 -8.76
C LYS A 78 2.90 15.85 -7.57
N LYS A 79 2.38 16.02 -6.35
CA LYS A 79 2.99 15.45 -5.14
C LYS A 79 2.44 14.05 -4.88
N ASN A 80 3.33 13.08 -4.71
CA ASN A 80 2.94 11.73 -4.31
C ASN A 80 2.74 11.71 -2.79
N SER A 81 1.64 11.09 -2.35
CA SER A 81 1.34 10.89 -0.92
C SER A 81 1.50 9.43 -0.53
N THR A 82 2.65 8.86 -0.87
CA THR A 82 3.03 7.48 -0.51
C THR A 82 3.96 7.52 0.68
N VAL A 83 3.68 6.66 1.65
CA VAL A 83 4.51 6.38 2.82
C VAL A 83 4.76 4.89 2.90
N GLY A 84 5.82 4.51 3.57
CA GLY A 84 6.24 3.13 3.67
C GLY A 84 7.15 2.88 4.86
N ALA A 85 7.22 1.62 5.27
CA ALA A 85 8.08 1.18 6.35
C ALA A 85 8.62 -0.23 6.07
N LEU A 86 9.81 -0.47 6.60
CA LEU A 86 10.50 -1.75 6.62
C LEU A 86 10.96 -2.00 8.04
N ALA A 87 10.83 -3.25 8.51
CA ALA A 87 11.32 -3.66 9.80
C ALA A 87 12.00 -5.02 9.70
N ILE A 88 13.05 -5.19 10.49
CA ILE A 88 13.71 -6.47 10.75
C ILE A 88 13.61 -6.72 12.25
N ASP A 89 13.04 -7.85 12.65
CA ASP A 89 12.90 -8.20 14.05
C ASP A 89 14.15 -8.91 14.61
N LYS A 90 14.14 -9.25 15.91
CA LYS A 90 15.28 -9.92 16.58
C LYS A 90 15.56 -11.35 16.07
N TRP A 91 14.65 -11.93 15.32
CA TRP A 91 14.79 -13.25 14.71
C TRP A 91 15.24 -13.15 13.24
N GLY A 92 15.45 -11.94 12.73
CA GLY A 92 15.85 -11.68 11.34
C GLY A 92 14.68 -11.67 10.36
N ASN A 93 13.42 -11.66 10.82
CA ASN A 93 12.27 -11.63 9.92
C ASN A 93 12.07 -10.22 9.37
N ILE A 94 11.91 -10.14 8.05
CA ILE A 94 11.67 -8.90 7.32
C ILE A 94 10.17 -8.72 7.13
N THR A 95 9.67 -7.50 7.35
CA THR A 95 8.30 -7.12 6.96
C THR A 95 8.33 -5.77 6.26
N ALA A 96 7.61 -5.66 5.15
CA ALA A 96 7.49 -4.44 4.38
C ALA A 96 6.03 -4.01 4.30
N GLY A 97 5.77 -2.71 4.35
CA GLY A 97 4.44 -2.16 4.14
C GLY A 97 4.47 -0.79 3.47
N THR A 98 3.52 -0.55 2.58
CA THR A 98 3.39 0.70 1.82
C THR A 98 1.93 1.14 1.80
N SER A 99 1.67 2.44 1.95
CA SER A 99 0.32 3.01 1.91
C SER A 99 0.32 4.36 1.21
N THR A 100 -0.71 4.64 0.42
CA THR A 100 -0.80 5.86 -0.38
C THR A 100 -2.21 6.39 -0.56
N GLY A 101 -2.31 7.73 -0.64
CA GLY A 101 -3.48 8.41 -1.20
C GLY A 101 -3.51 8.38 -2.73
N GLY A 102 -2.41 7.97 -3.37
CA GLY A 102 -2.18 8.09 -4.81
C GLY A 102 -1.67 9.47 -5.22
N ARG A 103 -1.88 9.81 -6.48
CA ARG A 103 -1.47 11.08 -7.10
C ARG A 103 -2.61 12.10 -7.05
N SER A 104 -2.27 13.38 -6.91
CA SER A 104 -3.21 14.48 -7.08
C SER A 104 -3.87 14.42 -8.47
N ASN A 105 -5.18 14.72 -8.54
CA ASN A 105 -5.99 14.69 -9.76
C ASN A 105 -5.97 13.34 -10.52
N LYS A 106 -5.75 12.23 -9.81
CA LYS A 106 -5.89 10.90 -10.43
C LYS A 106 -7.35 10.67 -10.87
N LEU A 107 -7.53 9.95 -11.98
CA LEU A 107 -8.85 9.45 -12.36
C LEU A 107 -9.40 8.52 -11.27
N PRO A 108 -10.71 8.53 -10.96
CA PRO A 108 -11.33 7.54 -10.11
C PRO A 108 -11.00 6.12 -10.59
N GLY A 109 -10.71 5.22 -9.65
CA GLY A 109 -10.29 3.86 -9.98
C GLY A 109 -8.81 3.70 -10.37
N ARG A 110 -8.03 4.79 -10.55
CA ARG A 110 -6.58 4.66 -10.77
C ARG A 110 -5.90 4.06 -9.54
N ILE A 111 -5.24 2.94 -9.75
CA ILE A 111 -4.42 2.20 -8.78
C ILE A 111 -2.94 2.40 -9.12
N GLY A 112 -2.12 2.68 -8.10
CA GLY A 112 -0.67 2.79 -8.23
C GLY A 112 0.05 1.50 -7.84
N ASP A 113 1.34 1.62 -7.59
CA ASP A 113 2.26 0.55 -7.19
C ASP A 113 2.05 0.06 -5.75
N SER A 114 1.66 0.95 -4.84
CA SER A 114 1.64 0.68 -3.40
C SER A 114 0.81 -0.54 -2.94
N PRO A 115 -0.31 -0.93 -3.58
CA PRO A 115 -1.01 -2.16 -3.22
C PRO A 115 -0.58 -3.39 -4.05
N ILE A 116 0.37 -3.23 -4.99
CA ILE A 116 0.80 -4.31 -5.88
C ILE A 116 2.11 -4.89 -5.34
N ILE A 117 2.02 -6.12 -4.82
CA ILE A 117 3.17 -6.89 -4.33
C ILE A 117 4.16 -7.09 -5.48
N GLY A 118 5.44 -6.86 -5.19
CA GLY A 118 6.52 -6.88 -6.18
C GLY A 118 6.71 -5.58 -6.96
N ALA A 119 5.70 -4.70 -7.01
CA ALA A 119 5.86 -3.36 -7.56
C ALA A 119 6.23 -2.35 -6.49
N GLY A 120 5.32 -2.10 -5.53
CA GLY A 120 5.49 -1.10 -4.47
C GLY A 120 5.99 -1.69 -3.15
N THR A 121 5.75 -2.97 -2.88
CA THR A 121 6.08 -3.62 -1.61
C THR A 121 6.63 -5.01 -1.85
N TRP A 122 7.73 -5.35 -1.18
CA TRP A 122 8.31 -6.69 -1.19
C TRP A 122 9.00 -6.99 0.13
N ALA A 123 8.92 -8.22 0.63
CA ALA A 123 9.70 -8.70 1.76
C ALA A 123 10.07 -10.17 1.54
N GLN A 124 11.33 -10.50 1.77
CA GLN A 124 11.82 -11.87 1.68
C GLN A 124 12.98 -12.06 2.66
N ASN A 125 12.80 -12.95 3.64
CA ASN A 125 13.86 -13.29 4.59
C ASN A 125 15.11 -13.78 3.85
N ASN A 126 16.27 -13.51 4.44
CA ASN A 126 17.59 -13.83 3.89
C ASN A 126 17.91 -13.16 2.54
N LEU A 127 17.13 -12.15 2.14
CA LEU A 127 17.38 -11.40 0.90
C LEU A 127 17.21 -9.89 1.13
N CYS A 128 15.97 -9.39 1.17
CA CYS A 128 15.69 -7.96 1.36
C CYS A 128 14.21 -7.67 1.57
N GLY A 129 13.93 -6.44 1.99
CA GLY A 129 12.60 -5.85 1.89
C GLY A 129 12.65 -4.49 1.22
N VAL A 130 11.61 -4.16 0.48
CA VAL A 130 11.47 -2.92 -0.28
C VAL A 130 10.10 -2.29 -0.05
N SER A 131 10.09 -0.98 0.13
CA SER A 131 8.89 -0.15 0.08
C SER A 131 9.13 1.05 -0.84
N GLY A 132 8.37 1.13 -1.92
CA GLY A 132 8.50 2.10 -2.99
C GLY A 132 7.70 3.38 -2.78
N THR A 133 8.22 4.49 -3.32
CA THR A 133 7.48 5.73 -3.51
C THR A 133 7.92 6.38 -4.81
N GLY A 134 6.96 6.82 -5.63
CA GLY A 134 7.29 7.39 -6.93
C GLY A 134 6.13 7.38 -7.91
N HIS A 135 6.49 7.34 -9.19
CA HIS A 135 5.55 7.22 -10.28
C HIS A 135 5.10 5.77 -10.43
N GLY A 136 3.99 5.43 -9.77
CA GLY A 136 3.51 4.05 -9.69
C GLY A 136 3.38 3.33 -11.03
N GLU A 137 3.08 4.03 -12.12
CA GLU A 137 3.04 3.43 -13.46
C GLU A 137 4.37 2.76 -13.86
N TYR A 138 5.53 3.33 -13.48
CA TYR A 138 6.83 2.71 -13.77
C TYR A 138 7.17 1.59 -12.79
N PHE A 139 6.82 1.76 -11.51
CA PHE A 139 7.02 0.72 -10.49
C PHE A 139 6.28 -0.57 -10.84
N ILE A 140 5.05 -0.44 -11.37
CA ILE A 140 4.26 -1.59 -11.86
C ILE A 140 4.91 -2.20 -13.11
N ARG A 141 5.24 -1.38 -14.12
CA ARG A 141 5.75 -1.89 -15.39
C ARG A 141 7.09 -2.62 -15.27
N PHE A 142 7.89 -2.29 -14.25
CA PHE A 142 9.22 -2.83 -14.06
C PHE A 142 9.36 -3.69 -12.80
N ASN A 143 8.27 -4.01 -12.09
CA ASN A 143 8.29 -4.80 -10.84
C ASN A 143 9.41 -4.35 -9.87
N VAL A 144 9.54 -3.03 -9.68
CA VAL A 144 10.74 -2.42 -9.09
C VAL A 144 11.10 -3.00 -7.72
N ALA A 145 10.11 -3.22 -6.85
CA ALA A 145 10.39 -3.76 -5.52
C ALA A 145 10.95 -5.19 -5.56
N ARG A 146 10.43 -6.05 -6.44
CA ARG A 146 10.94 -7.40 -6.61
C ARG A 146 12.29 -7.42 -7.32
N GLU A 147 12.46 -6.58 -8.33
CA GLU A 147 13.68 -6.53 -9.16
C GLU A 147 14.88 -6.10 -8.34
N ILE A 148 14.74 -5.05 -7.51
CA ILE A 148 15.76 -4.66 -6.53
C ILE A 148 16.18 -5.87 -5.70
N CYS A 149 15.23 -6.70 -5.28
CA CYS A 149 15.57 -7.90 -4.52
C CYS A 149 16.21 -9.02 -5.34
N ALA A 150 15.95 -9.10 -6.64
CA ALA A 150 16.57 -10.10 -7.52
C ALA A 150 18.05 -9.78 -7.79
N GLU A 151 18.39 -8.50 -7.95
CA GLU A 151 19.76 -8.05 -8.20
C GLU A 151 20.72 -8.32 -7.03
N TRP A 152 20.21 -8.47 -5.81
CA TRP A 152 21.01 -8.73 -4.61
C TRP A 152 21.33 -10.21 -4.39
N ASN A 153 20.83 -11.10 -5.26
CA ASN A 153 21.04 -12.54 -5.17
C ASN A 153 22.29 -13.03 -5.93
N ILE A 154 23.39 -12.26 -5.87
CA ILE A 154 24.69 -12.56 -6.50
C ILE A 154 25.61 -13.27 -5.51
#